data_AF-A0A2W5RCG3-F1
#
_entry.id   AF-A0A2W5RCG3-F1
#
_cell.length_a   1.000
_cell.length_b   1.000
_cell.length_c   1.000
_cell.angle_alpha   90.00
_cell.angle_beta   90.00
_cell.angle_gamma   90.00
#
_symmetry.space_group_name_H-M   'P 1'
#
loop_
_entity.id
_entity.type
_entity.pdbx_description
1 polymer ?
#
loop_
_entity_poly.entity_id
_entity_poly.type
_entity_poly.pdbx_seq_one_letter_code
_entity_poly.pdbx_strand_id
1 'polypeptide(L)'
;MPHDVDLIILLAVGFGLALIFGYLAVRLRLPPLIGYLIAGIIISPNTPGIVADIHLANQLAELGVMFLMFGVGMHFSLNDLLQVRRIALPGAILQIAVATLLGIGVSMIWGWSFGSALVFGLSLSCASTVVLLKALGDRGLLNSVNGKIAVGWLLVEDLVMVLVLVLLPATAVLLGGEALAGGADDNIWLTLGITLLKVVGFIAFMLIIGKRLVPMIMQFVARLGSRELFTLTVVAAAVSIAFGAYKIFGVSMALGAFF
;
A
#
# COMPACT_ATOMS: atom_id res chain seq x y z
N MET A 1 -17.22 35.01 1.82
CA MET A 1 -17.01 33.65 2.37
C MET A 1 -15.58 33.30 2.03
N PRO A 2 -14.65 33.14 2.99
CA PRO A 2 -13.35 32.59 2.64
C PRO A 2 -13.62 31.17 2.15
N HIS A 3 -13.35 30.90 0.88
CA HIS A 3 -13.40 29.54 0.37
C HIS A 3 -12.27 28.78 1.06
N ASP A 4 -12.56 27.63 1.70
CA ASP A 4 -11.54 26.66 2.12
C ASP A 4 -10.84 26.15 0.86
N VAL A 5 -9.86 26.92 0.38
CA VAL A 5 -9.05 26.63 -0.81
C VAL A 5 -7.82 25.80 -0.46
N ASP A 6 -7.67 25.39 0.79
CA ASP A 6 -6.48 24.69 1.29
C ASP A 6 -6.21 23.39 0.52
N LEU A 7 -7.26 22.62 0.22
CA LEU A 7 -7.15 21.44 -0.63
C LEU A 7 -6.69 21.79 -2.06
N ILE A 8 -7.22 22.87 -2.62
CA ILE A 8 -6.88 23.31 -3.99
C ILE A 8 -5.43 23.81 -4.02
N ILE A 9 -5.00 24.57 -3.01
CA ILE A 9 -3.61 25.04 -2.86
C ILE A 9 -2.68 23.83 -2.70
N LEU A 10 -3.04 22.87 -1.85
CA LEU A 10 -2.26 21.65 -1.64
C LEU A 10 -2.07 20.88 -2.95
N LEU A 11 -3.15 20.67 -3.71
CA LEU A 11 -3.08 19.96 -4.99
C LEU A 11 -2.29 20.76 -6.04
N ALA A 12 -2.54 22.06 -6.17
CA ALA A 12 -1.89 22.91 -7.17
C ALA A 12 -0.38 23.04 -6.92
N VAL A 13 0.01 23.39 -5.68
CA VAL A 13 1.41 23.55 -5.30
C VAL A 13 2.10 22.19 -5.21
N GLY A 14 1.45 21.19 -4.60
CA GLY A 14 1.97 19.83 -4.46
C GLY A 14 2.25 19.19 -5.81
N PHE A 15 1.28 19.16 -6.73
CA PHE A 15 1.50 18.63 -8.07
C PHE A 15 2.42 19.49 -8.92
N GLY A 16 2.36 20.82 -8.78
CA GLY A 16 3.25 21.74 -9.49
C GLY A 16 4.73 21.49 -9.13
N LEU A 17 5.06 21.43 -7.84
CA LEU A 17 6.42 21.14 -7.38
C LEU A 17 6.81 19.70 -7.69
N ALA A 18 5.93 18.72 -7.50
CA ALA A 18 6.19 17.33 -7.86
C ALA A 18 6.50 17.17 -9.36
N LEU A 19 5.82 17.92 -10.23
CA LEU A 19 6.12 17.94 -11.67
C LEU A 19 7.52 18.50 -11.94
N ILE A 20 7.86 19.66 -11.36
CA ILE A 20 9.16 20.32 -11.56
C ILE A 20 10.30 19.42 -11.08
N PHE A 21 10.24 18.95 -9.83
CA PHE A 21 11.28 18.13 -9.24
C PHE A 21 11.31 16.72 -9.81
N GLY A 22 10.15 16.14 -10.15
CA GLY A 22 10.06 14.86 -10.85
C GLY A 22 10.69 14.92 -12.24
N TYR A 23 10.43 15.98 -13.00
CA TYR A 23 11.07 16.23 -14.30
C TYR A 23 12.59 16.38 -14.16
N LEU A 24 13.04 17.13 -13.14
CA LEU A 24 14.47 17.30 -12.85
C LEU A 24 15.13 15.97 -12.49
N ALA A 25 14.48 15.15 -11.64
CA ALA A 25 14.96 13.83 -11.27
C ALA A 25 15.13 12.93 -12.51
N VAL A 26 14.12 12.87 -13.38
CA VAL A 26 14.19 12.09 -14.63
C VAL A 26 15.31 12.59 -15.54
N ARG A 27 15.51 13.92 -15.65
CA ARG A 27 16.60 14.50 -16.43
C ARG A 27 17.98 14.10 -15.90
N LEU A 28 18.10 13.91 -14.59
CA LEU A 28 19.30 13.39 -13.92
C LEU A 28 19.39 11.86 -13.94
N ARG A 29 18.50 11.16 -14.66
CA ARG A 29 18.38 9.69 -14.71
C ARG A 29 18.07 9.05 -13.35
N LEU A 30 17.43 9.80 -12.45
CA LEU A 30 16.94 9.33 -11.17
C LEU A 30 15.46 8.95 -11.28
N PRO A 31 14.96 8.04 -10.41
CA PRO A 31 13.53 7.78 -10.28
C PRO A 31 12.73 9.05 -9.96
N PRO A 32 11.58 9.30 -10.63
CA PRO A 32 10.75 10.48 -10.38
C PRO A 32 10.33 10.65 -8.91
N LEU A 33 10.19 9.52 -8.19
CA LEU A 33 9.81 9.47 -6.78
C LEU A 33 10.73 10.31 -5.89
N ILE A 34 12.02 10.42 -6.21
CA ILE A 34 12.96 11.28 -5.49
C ILE A 34 12.52 12.75 -5.60
N GLY A 35 12.11 13.18 -6.80
CA GLY A 35 11.59 14.52 -7.01
C GLY A 35 10.29 14.80 -6.24
N TYR A 36 9.40 13.81 -6.15
CA TYR A 36 8.16 13.92 -5.38
C TYR A 36 8.43 14.05 -3.87
N LEU A 37 9.42 13.31 -3.35
CA LEU A 37 9.86 13.44 -1.95
C LEU A 37 10.44 14.82 -1.67
N ILE A 38 11.29 15.35 -2.56
CA ILE A 38 11.84 16.72 -2.42
C ILE A 38 10.71 17.75 -2.41
N ALA A 39 9.72 17.61 -3.31
CA ALA A 39 8.55 18.47 -3.32
C ALA A 39 7.80 18.43 -1.96
N GLY A 40 7.60 17.24 -1.41
CA GLY A 40 6.98 17.04 -0.09
C GLY A 40 7.77 17.69 1.05
N ILE A 41 9.10 17.58 1.05
CA ILE A 41 9.97 18.23 2.04
C ILE A 41 9.83 19.75 1.96
N ILE A 42 9.77 20.31 0.76
CA ILE A 42 9.68 21.76 0.55
C ILE A 42 8.35 22.34 1.05
N ILE A 43 7.24 21.63 0.87
CA ILE A 43 5.92 22.07 1.34
C ILE A 43 5.60 21.63 2.77
N SER A 44 6.57 20.99 3.45
CA SER A 44 6.39 20.53 4.83
C SER A 44 6.39 21.71 5.81
N PRO A 45 5.72 21.60 6.97
CA PRO A 45 5.75 22.62 8.02
C PRO A 45 7.16 22.94 8.55
N ASN A 46 8.12 22.03 8.34
CA ASN A 46 9.50 22.18 8.79
C ASN A 46 10.36 23.00 7.82
N THR A 47 9.83 23.37 6.66
CA THR A 47 10.53 24.18 5.66
C THR A 47 9.89 25.57 5.57
N PRO A 48 10.67 26.66 5.55
CA PRO A 48 10.12 28.01 5.37
C PRO A 48 9.42 28.12 4.00
N GLY A 49 8.15 28.53 3.97
CA GLY A 49 7.40 28.71 2.72
C GLY A 49 5.91 28.43 2.84
N ILE A 50 5.31 27.97 1.73
CA ILE A 50 3.91 27.54 1.69
C ILE A 50 3.82 26.22 2.45
N VAL A 51 3.12 26.23 3.59
CA VAL A 51 2.92 25.05 4.42
C VAL A 51 1.65 24.33 3.99
N ALA A 52 1.80 23.09 3.57
CA ALA A 52 0.69 22.18 3.31
C ALA A 52 -0.05 21.80 4.60
N ASP A 53 -1.38 21.69 4.53
CA ASP A 53 -2.16 21.06 5.58
C ASP A 53 -1.83 19.55 5.63
N ILE A 54 -1.19 19.13 6.72
CA ILE A 54 -0.76 17.74 6.95
C ILE A 54 -1.97 16.81 7.05
N HIS A 55 -3.09 17.27 7.62
CA HIS A 55 -4.29 16.46 7.77
C HIS A 55 -4.88 16.12 6.40
N LEU A 56 -5.05 17.13 5.54
CA LEU A 56 -5.50 16.92 4.15
C LEU A 56 -4.49 16.09 3.35
N ALA A 57 -3.19 16.34 3.53
CA ALA A 57 -2.14 15.55 2.88
C ALA A 57 -2.21 14.07 3.26
N ASN A 58 -2.45 13.75 4.55
CA ASN A 58 -2.61 12.37 5.02
C ASN A 58 -3.86 11.71 4.43
N GLN A 59 -5.00 12.42 4.36
CA GLN A 59 -6.21 11.90 3.71
C GLN A 59 -5.99 11.61 2.21
N LEU A 60 -5.28 12.51 1.51
CA LEU A 60 -4.91 12.27 0.10
C LEU A 60 -3.93 11.10 -0.04
N ALA A 61 -2.99 10.94 0.90
CA ALA A 61 -2.08 9.81 0.91
C ALA A 61 -2.83 8.49 1.08
N GLU A 62 -3.85 8.43 1.95
CA GLU A 62 -4.72 7.26 2.09
C GLU A 62 -5.46 6.92 0.79
N LEU A 63 -6.00 7.93 0.09
CA LEU A 63 -6.59 7.74 -1.25
C LEU A 63 -5.58 7.21 -2.26
N GLY A 64 -4.37 7.78 -2.28
CA GLY A 64 -3.28 7.31 -3.15
C GLY A 64 -2.91 5.85 -2.87
N VAL A 65 -2.78 5.48 -1.60
CA VAL A 65 -2.50 4.10 -1.18
C VAL A 65 -3.66 3.17 -1.56
N MET A 66 -4.91 3.58 -1.37
CA MET A 66 -6.08 2.80 -1.80
C MET A 66 -6.04 2.52 -3.31
N PHE A 67 -5.83 3.54 -4.15
CA PHE A 67 -5.75 3.35 -5.59
C PHE A 67 -4.55 2.52 -6.02
N LEU A 68 -3.41 2.68 -5.34
CA LEU A 68 -2.23 1.85 -5.56
C LEU A 68 -2.53 0.38 -5.26
N MET A 69 -3.08 0.08 -4.08
CA MET A 69 -3.41 -1.28 -3.65
C MET A 69 -4.48 -1.91 -4.51
N PHE A 70 -5.48 -1.14 -4.94
CA PHE A 70 -6.47 -1.57 -5.91
C PHE A 70 -5.83 -1.93 -7.26
N GLY A 71 -4.91 -1.09 -7.75
CA GLY A 71 -4.13 -1.39 -8.95
C GLY A 71 -3.33 -2.69 -8.82
N VAL A 72 -2.66 -2.90 -7.68
CA VAL A 72 -1.94 -4.15 -7.39
C VAL A 72 -2.89 -5.35 -7.39
N GLY A 73 -4.05 -5.23 -6.73
CA GLY A 73 -5.09 -6.27 -6.71
C GLY A 73 -5.63 -6.63 -8.11
N MET A 74 -5.82 -5.64 -8.98
CA MET A 74 -6.26 -5.87 -10.37
C MET A 74 -5.21 -6.60 -11.23
N HIS A 75 -3.93 -6.32 -11.02
CA HIS A 75 -2.83 -7.00 -11.72
C HIS A 75 -2.48 -8.36 -11.11
N PHE A 76 -3.04 -8.68 -9.94
CA PHE A 76 -2.79 -9.94 -9.24
C PHE A 76 -3.55 -11.10 -9.90
N SER A 77 -2.78 -12.05 -10.44
CA SER A 77 -3.29 -13.31 -10.98
C SER A 77 -2.87 -14.46 -10.09
N LEU A 78 -3.82 -15.02 -9.34
CA LEU A 78 -3.62 -16.23 -8.54
C LEU A 78 -3.04 -17.38 -9.37
N ASN A 79 -3.47 -17.48 -10.63
CA ASN A 79 -3.02 -18.54 -11.53
C ASN A 79 -1.55 -18.40 -11.91
N ASP A 80 -1.06 -17.17 -12.10
CA ASP A 80 0.34 -16.93 -12.42
C ASP A 80 1.23 -17.17 -11.21
N LEU A 81 0.78 -16.79 -10.00
CA LEU A 81 1.48 -17.12 -8.77
C LEU A 81 1.56 -18.63 -8.55
N LEU A 82 0.46 -19.37 -8.77
CA LEU A 82 0.43 -20.81 -8.59
C LEU A 82 1.39 -21.56 -9.53
N GLN A 83 1.67 -21.04 -10.72
CA GLN A 83 2.64 -21.62 -11.66
C GLN A 83 4.09 -21.56 -11.12
N VAL A 84 4.45 -20.48 -10.41
CA VAL A 84 5.83 -20.25 -9.92
C VAL A 84 5.99 -20.42 -8.41
N ARG A 85 4.95 -20.86 -7.69
CA ARG A 85 4.90 -20.93 -6.22
C ARG A 85 6.08 -21.66 -5.57
N ARG A 86 6.62 -22.69 -6.23
CA ARG A 86 7.74 -23.48 -5.67
C ARG A 86 9.04 -22.69 -5.55
N ILE A 87 9.21 -21.65 -6.35
CA ILE A 87 10.41 -20.81 -6.37
C ILE A 87 10.11 -19.45 -5.76
N ALA A 88 9.03 -18.80 -6.19
CA ALA A 88 8.67 -17.44 -5.78
C ALA A 88 8.33 -17.34 -4.27
N LEU A 89 7.55 -18.30 -3.74
CA LEU A 89 7.07 -18.24 -2.35
C LEU A 89 8.22 -18.41 -1.33
N PRO A 90 9.04 -19.48 -1.36
CA PRO A 90 10.14 -19.61 -0.40
C PRO A 90 11.21 -18.54 -0.61
N GLY A 91 11.45 -18.13 -1.86
CA GLY A 91 12.39 -17.08 -2.19
C GLY A 91 12.03 -15.74 -1.56
N ALA A 92 10.79 -15.28 -1.77
CA ALA A 92 10.30 -14.02 -1.21
C ALA A 92 10.32 -14.02 0.31
N ILE A 93 9.83 -15.09 0.96
CA ILE A 93 9.86 -15.20 2.42
C ILE A 93 11.30 -15.16 2.96
N LEU A 94 12.22 -15.88 2.32
CA LEU A 94 13.62 -15.89 2.74
C LEU A 94 14.27 -14.51 2.57
N GLN A 95 14.05 -13.82 1.45
CA GLN A 95 14.61 -12.49 1.24
C GLN A 95 14.01 -11.46 2.21
N ILE A 96 12.69 -11.49 2.44
CA ILE A 96 12.05 -10.60 3.41
C ILE A 96 12.66 -10.82 4.80
N ALA A 97 12.81 -12.08 5.21
CA ALA A 97 13.41 -12.43 6.49
C ALA A 97 14.87 -11.95 6.58
N VAL A 98 15.69 -12.22 5.57
CA VAL A 98 17.10 -11.82 5.55
C VAL A 98 17.24 -10.29 5.55
N ALA A 99 16.52 -9.58 4.68
CA ALA A 99 16.56 -8.13 4.61
C ALA A 99 16.08 -7.49 5.92
N THR A 100 15.01 -8.03 6.52
CA THR A 100 14.49 -7.57 7.80
C THR A 100 15.50 -7.79 8.92
N LEU A 101 16.12 -8.97 9.00
CA LEU A 101 17.14 -9.27 10.02
C LEU A 101 18.37 -8.37 9.88
N LEU A 102 18.81 -8.10 8.65
CA LEU A 102 19.91 -7.15 8.40
C LEU A 102 19.52 -5.73 8.83
N GLY A 103 18.31 -5.27 8.50
CA GLY A 103 17.79 -3.97 8.92
C GLY A 103 17.67 -3.85 10.44
N ILE A 104 17.19 -4.90 11.12
CA ILE A 104 17.16 -4.98 12.59
C ILE A 104 18.58 -4.90 13.15
N GLY A 105 19.53 -5.67 12.60
CA GLY A 105 20.91 -5.66 13.06
C GLY A 105 21.54 -4.28 12.99
N VAL A 106 21.36 -3.56 11.89
CA VAL A 106 21.89 -2.19 11.72
C VAL A 106 21.22 -1.20 12.68
N SER A 107 19.89 -1.23 12.78
CA SER A 107 19.15 -0.29 13.64
C SER A 107 19.38 -0.53 15.14
N MET A 108 19.56 -1.78 15.56
CA MET A 108 19.98 -2.10 16.93
C MET A 108 21.36 -1.55 17.25
N ILE A 109 22.32 -1.59 16.31
CA ILE A 109 23.64 -0.97 16.48
C ILE A 109 23.53 0.54 16.67
N TRP A 110 22.53 1.18 16.07
CA TRP A 110 22.20 2.60 16.28
C TRP A 110 21.42 2.88 17.57
N GLY A 111 21.15 1.87 18.40
CA GLY A 111 20.46 2.02 19.67
C GLY A 111 18.94 2.15 19.57
N TRP A 112 18.34 1.72 18.45
CA TRP A 112 16.88 1.77 18.28
C TRP A 112 16.19 0.66 19.09
N SER A 113 14.92 0.88 19.44
CA SER A 113 14.10 -0.15 20.10
C SER A 113 13.82 -1.32 19.14
N PHE A 114 13.55 -2.51 19.68
CA PHE A 114 13.23 -3.67 18.85
C PHE A 114 12.06 -3.42 17.88
N GLY A 115 11.00 -2.73 18.34
CA GLY A 115 9.85 -2.41 17.50
C GLY A 115 10.19 -1.49 16.33
N SER A 116 10.90 -0.41 16.59
CA SER A 116 11.35 0.50 15.52
C SER A 116 12.34 -0.18 14.57
N ALA A 117 13.24 -1.01 15.09
CA ALA A 117 14.16 -1.83 14.32
C ALA A 117 13.44 -2.82 13.40
N LEU A 118 12.39 -3.48 13.90
CA LEU A 118 11.56 -4.41 13.13
C LEU A 118 10.82 -3.70 11.99
N VAL A 119 10.16 -2.57 12.29
CA VAL A 119 9.45 -1.77 11.27
C VAL A 119 10.41 -1.25 10.21
N PHE A 120 11.61 -0.83 10.62
CA PHE A 120 12.66 -0.40 9.71
C PHE A 120 13.15 -1.54 8.81
N GLY A 121 13.44 -2.71 9.37
CA GLY A 121 13.84 -3.88 8.60
C GLY A 121 12.78 -4.34 7.60
N LEU A 122 11.51 -4.37 8.02
CA LEU A 122 10.37 -4.66 7.12
C LEU A 122 10.27 -3.62 6.00
N SER A 123 10.45 -2.34 6.31
CA SER A 123 10.42 -1.27 5.31
C SER A 123 11.57 -1.39 4.29
N LEU A 124 12.76 -1.83 4.72
CA LEU A 124 13.90 -2.10 3.84
C LEU A 124 13.72 -3.36 2.99
N SER A 125 12.88 -4.31 3.44
CA SER A 125 12.66 -5.54 2.71
C SER A 125 11.87 -5.33 1.43
N CYS A 126 11.02 -4.30 1.38
CA CYS A 126 10.13 -3.96 0.27
C CYS A 126 10.87 -3.51 -1.00
N ALA A 127 10.63 -4.23 -2.10
CA ALA A 127 11.08 -3.96 -3.44
C ALA A 127 10.02 -3.16 -4.23
N SER A 128 10.48 -2.45 -5.27
CA SER A 128 9.58 -1.67 -6.13
C SER A 128 9.06 -2.50 -7.29
N THR A 129 7.79 -2.89 -7.23
CA THR A 129 7.09 -3.63 -8.28
C THR A 129 7.09 -2.88 -9.62
N VAL A 130 6.76 -1.58 -9.62
CA VAL A 130 6.70 -0.76 -10.84
C VAL A 130 8.06 -0.68 -11.56
N VAL A 131 9.15 -0.51 -10.80
CA VAL A 131 10.49 -0.37 -11.38
C VAL A 131 10.93 -1.69 -12.02
N LEU A 132 10.71 -2.83 -11.36
CA LEU A 132 11.10 -4.13 -11.90
C LEU A 132 10.25 -4.52 -13.11
N LEU A 133 8.93 -4.33 -13.05
CA LEU A 133 8.03 -4.62 -14.17
C LEU A 133 8.38 -3.78 -15.40
N LYS A 134 8.69 -2.49 -15.21
CA LYS A 134 9.14 -1.63 -16.29
C LYS A 134 10.48 -2.10 -16.87
N ALA A 135 11.46 -2.42 -16.03
CA ALA A 135 12.76 -2.92 -16.48
C ALA A 135 12.67 -4.25 -17.24
N LEU A 136 11.77 -5.15 -16.84
CA LEU A 136 11.50 -6.41 -17.55
C LEU A 136 10.71 -6.17 -18.84
N GLY A 137 9.75 -5.25 -18.83
CA GLY A 137 8.95 -4.86 -20.00
C GLY A 137 9.79 -4.22 -21.09
N ASP A 138 10.65 -3.28 -20.74
CA ASP A 138 11.59 -2.60 -21.66
C ASP A 138 12.55 -3.60 -22.34
N ARG A 139 12.77 -4.76 -21.73
CA ARG A 139 13.61 -5.85 -22.25
C ARG A 139 12.81 -6.99 -22.90
N GLY A 140 11.48 -6.90 -22.93
CA GLY A 140 10.61 -7.97 -23.45
C GLY A 140 10.63 -9.28 -22.65
N LEU A 141 11.06 -9.24 -21.38
CA LEU A 141 11.29 -10.43 -20.55
C LEU A 141 10.10 -10.81 -19.65
N LEU A 142 9.01 -10.03 -19.64
CA LEU A 142 7.86 -10.26 -18.74
C LEU A 142 7.26 -11.66 -18.85
N ASN A 143 7.13 -12.17 -20.08
CA ASN A 143 6.52 -13.48 -20.35
C ASN A 143 7.50 -14.65 -20.19
N SER A 144 8.79 -14.38 -19.95
CA SER A 144 9.78 -15.42 -19.72
C SER A 144 9.56 -16.12 -18.38
N VAL A 145 10.10 -17.32 -18.20
CA VAL A 145 10.05 -18.04 -16.92
C VAL A 145 10.62 -17.19 -15.78
N ASN A 146 11.76 -16.53 -16.02
CA ASN A 146 12.39 -15.64 -15.05
C ASN A 146 11.53 -14.41 -14.76
N GLY A 147 10.87 -13.85 -15.79
CA GLY A 147 9.93 -12.75 -15.63
C GLY A 147 8.73 -13.13 -14.77
N LYS A 148 8.11 -14.28 -15.03
CA LYS A 148 7.01 -14.82 -14.21
C LYS A 148 7.43 -15.11 -12.77
N ILE A 149 8.64 -15.65 -12.55
CA ILE A 149 9.18 -15.86 -11.20
C ILE A 149 9.35 -14.51 -10.49
N ALA A 150 9.95 -13.52 -11.15
CA ALA A 150 10.15 -12.19 -10.58
C ALA A 150 8.82 -11.48 -10.24
N VAL A 151 7.83 -11.55 -11.13
CA VAL A 151 6.48 -11.04 -10.88
C VAL A 151 5.84 -11.77 -9.70
N GLY A 152 5.87 -13.10 -9.69
CA GLY A 152 5.31 -13.90 -8.60
C GLY A 152 5.99 -13.61 -7.25
N TRP A 153 7.30 -13.34 -7.25
CA TRP A 153 8.04 -12.97 -6.06
C TRP A 153 7.55 -11.65 -5.48
N LEU A 154 7.46 -10.61 -6.33
CA LEU A 154 6.93 -9.30 -5.95
C LEU A 154 5.50 -9.38 -5.41
N LEU A 155 4.65 -10.24 -6.01
CA LEU A 155 3.28 -10.41 -5.53
C LEU A 155 3.22 -11.03 -4.13
N VAL A 156 4.11 -11.97 -3.82
CA VAL A 156 4.20 -12.56 -2.46
C VAL A 156 4.66 -11.49 -1.48
N GLU A 157 5.64 -10.69 -1.88
CA GLU A 157 6.19 -9.61 -1.07
C GLU A 157 5.16 -8.52 -0.76
N ASP A 158 4.44 -8.01 -1.79
CA ASP A 158 3.35 -7.06 -1.63
C ASP A 158 2.26 -7.63 -0.70
N LEU A 159 1.90 -8.91 -0.84
CA LEU A 159 0.91 -9.57 0.00
C LEU A 159 1.37 -9.68 1.47
N VAL A 160 2.62 -10.09 1.70
CA VAL A 160 3.20 -10.16 3.04
C VAL A 160 3.23 -8.76 3.67
N MET A 161 3.62 -7.74 2.90
CA MET A 161 3.70 -6.38 3.41
C MET A 161 2.32 -5.80 3.73
N VAL A 162 1.31 -6.07 2.91
CA VAL A 162 -0.09 -5.71 3.20
C VAL A 162 -0.56 -6.34 4.51
N LEU A 163 -0.26 -7.63 4.74
CA LEU A 163 -0.58 -8.31 6.00
C LEU A 163 0.18 -7.69 7.19
N VAL A 164 1.46 -7.40 7.02
CA VAL A 164 2.29 -6.73 8.03
C VAL A 164 1.70 -5.38 8.41
N LEU A 165 1.37 -4.53 7.43
CA LEU A 165 0.78 -3.20 7.67
C LEU A 165 -0.57 -3.27 8.38
N VAL A 166 -1.34 -4.33 8.12
CA VAL A 166 -2.62 -4.58 8.81
C VAL A 166 -2.43 -5.03 10.25
N LEU A 167 -1.42 -5.87 10.52
CA LEU A 167 -1.13 -6.36 11.86
C LEU A 167 -0.34 -5.35 12.69
N LEU A 168 0.33 -4.39 12.05
CA LEU A 168 1.19 -3.42 12.71
C LEU A 168 0.44 -2.61 13.78
N PRO A 169 -0.74 -2.02 13.54
CA PRO A 169 -1.51 -1.34 14.59
C PRO A 169 -1.83 -2.20 15.81
N ALA A 170 -2.17 -3.48 15.61
CA ALA A 170 -2.51 -4.39 16.70
C ALA A 170 -1.27 -4.90 17.47
N THR A 171 -0.11 -4.91 16.82
CA THR A 171 1.17 -5.29 17.43
C THR A 171 1.99 -4.10 17.91
N ALA A 172 1.59 -2.86 17.58
CA ALA A 172 2.35 -1.65 17.89
C ALA A 172 2.65 -1.51 19.38
N VAL A 173 1.65 -1.79 20.23
CA VAL A 173 1.77 -1.74 21.70
C VAL A 173 2.80 -2.77 22.21
N LEU A 174 2.80 -3.98 21.66
CA LEU A 174 3.78 -5.02 22.00
C LEU A 174 5.20 -4.67 21.56
N LEU A 175 5.30 -3.90 20.47
CA LEU A 175 6.57 -3.45 19.90
C LEU A 175 7.09 -2.18 20.58
N GLY A 176 6.42 -1.68 21.62
CA GLY A 176 6.82 -0.49 22.39
C GLY A 176 6.40 0.84 21.75
N GLY A 177 5.43 0.81 20.83
CA GLY A 177 4.77 1.99 20.27
C GLY A 177 3.51 2.38 21.05
N GLU A 178 3.00 3.58 20.79
CA GLU A 178 1.74 4.06 21.38
C GLU A 178 0.53 3.41 20.70
N ALA A 179 -0.49 3.06 21.50
CA ALA A 179 -1.77 2.58 20.96
C ALA A 179 -2.45 3.69 20.17
N LEU A 180 -2.98 3.37 18.98
CA LEU A 180 -3.93 4.26 18.31
C LEU A 180 -5.16 4.44 19.22
N ALA A 181 -5.63 5.68 19.36
CA ALA A 181 -6.70 6.06 20.28
C ALA A 181 -7.91 5.10 20.20
N GLY A 182 -8.20 4.41 21.31
CA GLY A 182 -9.40 3.56 21.46
C GLY A 182 -9.17 2.10 21.85
N GLY A 183 -7.94 1.65 22.10
CA GLY A 183 -7.63 0.26 22.49
C GLY A 183 -6.97 0.13 23.86
N ALA A 184 -7.62 0.61 24.92
CA ALA A 184 -7.20 0.38 26.30
C ALA A 184 -8.04 -0.76 26.89
N ASP A 185 -7.76 -2.00 26.49
CA ASP A 185 -8.15 -3.19 27.24
C ASP A 185 -6.88 -3.82 27.80
N ASP A 186 -6.87 -4.16 29.09
CA ASP A 186 -5.72 -4.69 29.86
C ASP A 186 -5.18 -6.04 29.34
N ASN A 187 -5.80 -6.63 28.32
CA ASN A 187 -5.48 -7.97 27.85
C ASN A 187 -5.09 -8.00 26.36
N ILE A 188 -3.81 -7.73 26.10
CA ILE A 188 -3.20 -7.63 24.77
C ILE A 188 -3.49 -8.86 23.88
N TRP A 189 -3.56 -10.06 24.49
CA TRP A 189 -3.90 -11.30 23.79
C TRP A 189 -5.32 -11.31 23.22
N LEU A 190 -6.27 -10.70 23.93
CA LEU A 190 -7.66 -10.59 23.51
C LEU A 190 -7.78 -9.58 22.36
N THR A 191 -7.10 -8.44 22.46
CA THR A 191 -7.04 -7.43 21.38
C THR A 191 -6.44 -7.99 20.09
N LEU A 192 -5.36 -8.77 20.19
CA LEU A 192 -4.77 -9.47 19.06
C LEU A 192 -5.74 -10.50 18.46
N GLY A 193 -6.38 -11.31 19.30
CA GLY A 193 -7.35 -12.32 18.86
C GLY A 193 -8.53 -11.71 18.11
N ILE A 194 -9.09 -10.61 18.62
CA ILE A 194 -10.19 -9.89 17.94
C ILE A 194 -9.71 -9.28 16.62
N THR A 195 -8.52 -8.68 16.58
CA THR A 195 -7.98 -8.10 15.34
C THR A 195 -7.79 -9.18 14.27
N LEU A 196 -7.14 -10.30 14.62
CA LEU A 196 -6.96 -11.43 13.71
C LEU A 196 -8.30 -11.99 13.22
N LEU A 197 -9.27 -12.12 14.11
CA LEU A 197 -10.61 -12.58 13.75
C LEU A 197 -11.29 -11.62 12.77
N LYS A 198 -11.17 -10.31 12.98
CA LYS A 198 -11.72 -9.29 12.07
C LYS A 198 -11.05 -9.34 10.69
N VAL A 199 -9.72 -9.47 10.63
CA VAL A 199 -8.96 -9.58 9.38
C VAL A 199 -9.33 -10.84 8.61
N VAL A 200 -9.32 -12.00 9.28
CA VAL A 200 -9.71 -13.28 8.68
C VAL A 200 -11.17 -13.25 8.23
N GLY A 201 -12.06 -12.65 9.04
CA GLY A 201 -13.46 -12.45 8.70
C GLY A 201 -13.65 -11.58 7.45
N PHE A 202 -12.89 -10.48 7.32
CA PHE A 202 -12.90 -9.63 6.15
C PHE A 202 -12.43 -10.38 4.89
N ILE A 203 -11.30 -11.08 4.97
CA ILE A 203 -10.76 -11.86 3.85
C ILE A 203 -11.76 -12.94 3.42
N ALA A 204 -12.33 -13.69 4.37
CA ALA A 204 -13.35 -14.69 4.09
C ALA A 204 -14.61 -14.08 3.44
N PHE A 205 -15.07 -12.94 3.96
CA PHE A 205 -16.19 -12.19 3.39
C PHE A 205 -15.92 -11.79 1.94
N MET A 206 -14.76 -11.22 1.65
CA MET A 206 -14.39 -10.80 0.29
C MET A 206 -14.23 -11.98 -0.66
N LEU A 207 -13.63 -13.08 -0.23
CA LEU A 207 -13.45 -14.27 -1.06
C LEU A 207 -14.77 -14.99 -1.38
N ILE A 208 -15.78 -14.90 -0.50
CA ILE A 208 -17.08 -15.57 -0.68
C ILE A 208 -18.08 -14.62 -1.37
N ILE A 209 -18.28 -13.43 -0.80
CA ILE A 209 -19.29 -12.46 -1.23
C ILE A 209 -18.70 -11.52 -2.27
N GLY A 210 -17.55 -10.90 -2.00
CA GLY A 210 -16.89 -9.96 -2.93
C GLY A 210 -16.63 -10.59 -4.31
N LYS A 211 -16.10 -11.82 -4.33
CA LYS A 211 -15.86 -12.60 -5.55
C LYS A 211 -17.10 -12.83 -6.43
N ARG A 212 -18.31 -12.79 -5.85
CA ARG A 212 -19.57 -12.94 -6.60
C ARG A 212 -20.23 -11.59 -6.88
N LEU A 213 -20.28 -10.73 -5.87
CA LEU A 213 -20.98 -9.45 -5.90
C LEU A 213 -20.27 -8.44 -6.81
N VAL A 214 -18.95 -8.31 -6.71
CA VAL A 214 -18.18 -7.33 -7.49
C VAL A 214 -18.28 -7.64 -9.00
N PRO A 215 -18.01 -8.86 -9.47
CA PRO A 215 -18.18 -9.17 -10.90
C PRO A 215 -19.63 -9.02 -11.37
N MET A 216 -20.62 -9.33 -10.52
CA MET A 216 -22.04 -9.16 -10.86
C MET A 216 -22.37 -7.68 -11.13
N ILE A 217 -21.94 -6.77 -10.25
CA ILE A 217 -22.11 -5.32 -10.42
C ILE A 217 -21.39 -4.85 -11.68
N MET A 218 -20.14 -5.27 -11.89
CA MET A 218 -19.36 -4.89 -13.06
C MET A 218 -20.00 -5.38 -14.36
N GLN A 219 -20.50 -6.61 -14.41
CA GLN A 219 -21.20 -7.16 -15.56
C GLN A 219 -22.52 -6.44 -15.83
N PHE A 220 -23.25 -6.06 -14.79
CA PHE A 220 -24.48 -5.28 -14.94
C PHE A 220 -24.21 -3.93 -15.60
N VAL A 221 -23.22 -3.19 -15.10
CA VAL A 221 -22.84 -1.88 -15.68
C VAL A 221 -22.21 -2.03 -17.06
N ALA A 222 -21.42 -3.07 -17.30
CA ALA A 222 -20.84 -3.33 -18.61
C ALA A 222 -21.90 -3.51 -19.72
N ARG A 223 -23.09 -4.05 -19.38
CA ARG A 223 -24.21 -4.19 -20.34
C ARG A 223 -24.81 -2.86 -20.78
N LEU A 224 -24.62 -1.78 -20.02
CA LEU A 224 -25.07 -0.44 -20.42
C LEU A 224 -24.18 0.17 -21.53
N GLY A 225 -23.00 -0.39 -21.79
CA GLY A 225 -22.12 0.04 -22.88
C GLY A 225 -21.42 1.39 -22.69
N SER A 226 -21.65 2.10 -21.57
CA SER A 226 -20.98 3.37 -21.27
C SER A 226 -19.66 3.15 -20.55
N ARG A 227 -18.56 3.60 -21.18
CA ARG A 227 -17.21 3.55 -20.60
C ARG A 227 -17.08 4.43 -19.36
N GLU A 228 -17.80 5.57 -19.33
CA GLU A 228 -17.79 6.50 -18.21
C GLU A 228 -18.42 5.86 -16.97
N LEU A 229 -19.60 5.26 -17.13
CA LEU A 229 -20.28 4.55 -16.03
C LEU A 229 -19.46 3.36 -15.52
N PHE A 230 -18.82 2.63 -16.43
CA PHE A 230 -17.93 1.54 -16.04
C PHE A 230 -16.78 2.05 -15.17
N THR A 231 -16.09 3.10 -15.60
CA THR A 231 -14.96 3.69 -14.86
C THR A 231 -15.40 4.21 -13.50
N LEU A 232 -16.52 4.92 -13.45
CA LEU A 232 -17.09 5.43 -12.20
C LEU A 232 -17.43 4.28 -11.25
N THR A 233 -17.99 3.19 -11.77
CA THR A 233 -18.34 2.01 -10.96
C THR A 233 -17.10 1.35 -10.38
N VAL A 234 -16.01 1.24 -11.15
CA VAL A 234 -14.73 0.69 -10.66
C VAL A 234 -14.18 1.53 -9.51
N VAL A 235 -14.09 2.85 -9.69
CA VAL A 235 -13.59 3.76 -8.66
C VAL A 235 -14.50 3.74 -7.42
N ALA A 236 -15.81 3.81 -7.61
CA ALA A 236 -16.79 3.78 -6.52
C ALA A 236 -16.74 2.46 -5.75
N ALA A 237 -16.60 1.32 -6.44
CA ALA A 237 -16.46 0.02 -5.80
C ALA A 237 -15.17 -0.05 -4.97
N ALA A 238 -14.03 0.35 -5.54
CA ALA A 238 -12.75 0.34 -4.84
C ALA A 238 -12.79 1.17 -3.54
N VAL A 239 -13.29 2.40 -3.61
CA VAL A 239 -13.41 3.29 -2.44
C VAL A 239 -14.43 2.76 -1.43
N SER A 240 -15.57 2.24 -1.90
CA SER A 240 -16.63 1.74 -1.01
C SER A 240 -16.22 0.48 -0.25
N ILE A 241 -15.51 -0.45 -0.92
CA ILE A 241 -15.00 -1.67 -0.29
C ILE A 241 -13.90 -1.31 0.71
N ALA A 242 -12.99 -0.41 0.35
CA ALA A 242 -11.95 0.08 1.25
C ALA A 242 -12.51 0.75 2.51
N PHE A 243 -13.49 1.65 2.34
CA PHE A 243 -14.18 2.29 3.45
C PHE A 243 -14.97 1.29 4.30
N GLY A 244 -15.64 0.33 3.67
CA GLY A 244 -16.38 -0.74 4.35
C GLY A 244 -15.46 -1.64 5.18
N ALA A 245 -14.29 -2.00 4.66
CA ALA A 245 -13.27 -2.75 5.39
C ALA A 245 -12.82 -2.01 6.65
N TYR A 246 -12.56 -0.70 6.54
CA TYR A 246 -12.20 0.14 7.67
C TYR A 246 -13.32 0.28 8.68
N LYS A 247 -14.53 0.63 8.25
CA LYS A 247 -15.62 0.96 9.18
C LYS A 247 -16.21 -0.28 9.87
N ILE A 248 -16.34 -1.39 9.15
CA ILE A 248 -17.04 -2.60 9.64
C ILE A 248 -16.06 -3.55 10.32
N PHE A 249 -14.93 -3.81 9.67
CA PHE A 249 -13.95 -4.78 10.15
C PHE A 249 -12.79 -4.12 10.90
N GLY A 250 -12.69 -2.79 10.92
CA GLY A 250 -11.58 -2.10 11.58
C GLY A 250 -10.22 -2.40 10.93
N VAL A 251 -10.22 -2.80 9.66
CA VAL A 251 -8.99 -3.13 8.92
C VAL A 251 -8.53 -1.93 8.11
N SER A 252 -7.26 -1.87 7.70
CA SER A 252 -6.77 -0.75 6.90
C SER A 252 -7.54 -0.60 5.58
N MET A 253 -7.77 0.65 5.16
CA MET A 253 -8.39 0.94 3.87
C MET A 253 -7.57 0.36 2.70
N ALA A 254 -6.25 0.28 2.87
CA ALA A 254 -5.33 -0.37 1.94
C ALA A 254 -5.67 -1.85 1.68
N LEU A 255 -5.93 -2.63 2.74
CA LEU A 255 -6.34 -4.03 2.59
C LEU A 255 -7.69 -4.13 1.88
N GLY A 256 -8.63 -3.27 2.26
CA GLY A 256 -9.95 -3.24 1.65
C GLY A 256 -9.90 -2.92 0.15
N ALA A 257 -9.01 -2.04 -0.27
CA ALA A 257 -8.82 -1.70 -1.68
C ALA A 257 -8.14 -2.82 -2.48
N PHE A 258 -7.28 -3.64 -1.84
CA PHE A 258 -6.55 -4.73 -2.49
C PHE A 258 -7.45 -5.94 -2.85
N PHE A 259 -8.38 -6.31 -1.96
CA PHE A 259 -9.26 -7.49 -2.09
C PHE A 259 -10.53 -7.23 -2.91
#